data_AF-A0A915MDT6-F1
#
_entry.id   AF-A0A915MDT6-F1
#
_cell.length_a   1.000
_cell.length_b   1.000
_cell.length_c   1.000
_cell.angle_alpha   90.00
_cell.angle_beta   90.00
_cell.angle_gamma   90.00
#
_symmetry.space_group_name_H-M   'P 1'
#
loop_
_entity.id
_entity.type
_entity.pdbx_description
1 polymer ?
#
loop_
_entity_poly.entity_id
_entity_poly.type
_entity_poly.pdbx_seq_one_letter_code
_entity_poly.pdbx_strand_id
1 'polypeptide(L)'
;MEMLEKSNLPENPQIVGLTASMGVGDTSLDITACYQHMLNLCSNLHSETISTVRHQLDNLKSHVMPPVDVVTRVKRPANDPFLDYVERVMYKIENEMKPHLPKLAEMCKLKKEEIEFPLHSNNSRYQTVVGTLKKSAQRVQDSEMRFLLHYFHSILINDLLPSSFAFHYLQEKMSDYKQNSGGSSHIDVINQRLLGYYQDLQKKLYECVKNEKLQNKEILKELHLILKKQFESDPNSRCLIFVATRNCASKLADHLKKVPELPIFYNKENVGYMVSSNQSLSAGGQSTQEQQQMIRDFDCGKVKVLVVTSVAEEGVNIAACNL
;
A
#
# COMPACT_ATOMS: atom_id res chain seq x y z
N MET A 1 13.29 33.86 50.18
CA MET A 1 12.73 33.68 48.83
C MET A 1 11.30 33.21 49.05
N GLU A 2 10.38 34.17 49.02
CA GLU A 2 8.97 33.96 49.36
C GLU A 2 8.34 32.92 48.44
N MET A 3 7.66 31.96 49.07
CA MET A 3 6.89 30.94 48.35
C MET A 3 5.68 31.62 47.72
N LEU A 4 5.61 31.59 46.39
CA LEU A 4 4.41 31.99 45.64
C LEU A 4 3.24 31.13 46.11
N GLU A 5 2.15 31.79 46.51
CA GLU A 5 0.89 31.19 46.92
C GLU A 5 0.40 30.20 45.85
N LYS A 6 0.05 28.97 46.29
CA LYS A 6 -0.57 27.96 45.43
C LYS A 6 -1.92 28.49 44.93
N SER A 7 -2.04 28.71 43.63
CA SER A 7 -3.29 29.09 42.98
C SER A 7 -4.35 27.99 43.13
N ASN A 8 -5.53 28.34 43.65
CA ASN A 8 -6.71 27.47 43.80
C ASN A 8 -7.44 27.14 42.47
N LEU A 9 -6.70 27.06 41.35
CA LEU A 9 -7.22 26.53 40.10
C LEU A 9 -6.99 25.01 40.08
N PRO A 10 -7.87 24.19 39.48
CA PRO A 10 -7.58 22.77 39.31
C PRO A 10 -6.24 22.64 38.56
N GLU A 11 -5.24 22.03 39.18
CA GLU A 11 -3.90 21.87 38.62
C GLU A 11 -4.03 21.14 37.28
N ASN A 12 -3.78 21.84 36.17
CA ASN A 12 -3.75 21.22 34.85
C ASN A 12 -2.62 20.17 34.83
N PRO A 13 -2.83 19.00 34.20
CA PRO A 13 -1.79 17.99 34.11
C PRO A 13 -0.58 18.52 33.35
N GLN A 14 0.62 18.13 33.78
CA GLN A 14 1.82 18.36 32.99
C GLN A 14 1.76 17.52 31.71
N ILE A 15 1.96 18.15 30.55
CA ILE A 15 1.98 17.49 29.24
C ILE A 15 3.43 17.28 28.81
N VAL A 16 3.77 16.05 28.45
CA VAL A 16 5.07 15.69 27.88
C VAL A 16 4.85 15.06 26.51
N GLY A 17 5.29 15.75 25.45
CA GLY A 17 5.28 15.24 24.08
C GLY A 17 6.59 14.52 23.75
N LEU A 18 6.49 13.31 23.19
CA LEU A 18 7.64 12.54 22.70
C LEU A 18 7.51 12.36 21.20
N THR A 19 8.54 12.75 20.44
CA THR A 19 8.60 12.53 19.00
C THR A 19 10.04 12.43 18.52
N ALA A 20 10.28 11.66 17.46
CA ALA A 20 11.54 11.66 16.73
C ALA A 20 11.64 12.86 15.75
N SER A 21 10.51 13.38 15.28
CA SER A 21 10.42 14.51 14.36
C SER A 21 9.11 15.28 14.55
N MET A 22 9.18 16.61 14.52
CA MET A 22 7.97 17.44 14.57
C MET A 22 7.24 17.52 13.23
N GLY A 23 7.90 17.14 12.13
CA GLY A 23 7.38 17.40 10.78
C GLY A 23 7.40 18.89 10.42
N VAL A 24 7.10 19.18 9.14
CA VAL A 24 7.10 20.53 8.58
C VAL A 24 5.75 20.89 7.92
N GLY A 25 4.73 20.07 8.13
CA GLY A 25 3.43 20.19 7.45
C GLY A 25 3.52 19.98 5.93
N ASP A 26 2.44 20.33 5.23
CA ASP A 26 2.30 20.13 3.77
C ASP A 26 3.12 21.13 2.92
N THR A 27 3.90 22.02 3.56
CA THR A 27 4.57 23.17 2.91
C THR A 27 6.08 23.10 3.07
N SER A 28 6.69 22.03 2.54
CA SER A 28 8.12 21.75 2.71
C SER A 28 9.09 22.80 2.12
N LEU A 29 8.61 23.71 1.27
CA LEU A 29 9.43 24.72 0.59
C LEU A 29 9.37 26.12 1.22
N ASP A 30 8.39 26.40 2.08
CA ASP A 30 8.26 27.71 2.74
C ASP A 30 8.67 27.59 4.22
N ILE A 31 9.84 28.14 4.53
CA ILE A 31 10.42 28.14 5.88
C ILE A 31 9.48 28.79 6.90
N THR A 32 8.75 29.84 6.50
CA THR A 32 7.82 30.55 7.41
C THR A 32 6.65 29.65 7.77
N ALA A 33 6.10 28.95 6.77
CA ALA A 33 5.01 28.01 6.97
C ALA A 33 5.46 26.80 7.82
N CYS A 34 6.68 26.29 7.61
CA CYS A 34 7.29 25.27 8.46
C CYS A 34 7.36 25.71 9.93
N TYR A 35 7.83 26.94 10.19
CA TYR A 35 7.94 27.48 11.54
C TYR A 35 6.56 27.63 12.21
N GLN A 36 5.57 28.13 11.46
CA GLN A 36 4.19 28.21 11.94
C GLN A 36 3.61 26.83 12.27
N HIS A 37 3.87 25.82 11.44
CA HIS A 37 3.47 24.44 11.72
C HIS A 37 4.07 23.94 13.04
N MET A 38 5.37 24.13 13.26
CA MET A 38 6.04 23.75 14.49
C MET A 38 5.49 24.49 15.72
N LEU A 39 5.25 25.80 15.62
CA LEU A 39 4.63 26.58 16.69
C LEU A 39 3.20 26.13 17.00
N ASN A 40 2.42 25.79 15.98
CA ASN A 40 1.07 25.27 16.16
C ASN A 40 1.10 23.94 16.93
N LEU A 41 2.05 23.04 16.62
CA LEU A 41 2.23 21.80 17.38
C LEU A 41 2.60 22.06 18.84
N CYS A 42 3.52 22.98 19.10
CA CYS A 42 3.86 23.39 20.47
C CYS A 42 2.63 23.97 21.20
N SER A 43 1.87 24.84 20.53
CA SER A 43 0.67 25.47 21.09
C SER A 43 -0.41 24.43 21.44
N ASN A 44 -0.63 23.44 20.56
CA ASN A 44 -1.59 22.36 20.78
C ASN A 44 -1.26 21.51 22.01
N LEU A 45 0.03 21.34 22.33
CA LEU A 45 0.51 20.59 23.50
C LEU A 45 0.75 21.47 24.73
N HIS A 46 0.49 22.78 24.64
CA HIS A 46 0.87 23.75 25.66
C HIS A 46 2.36 23.64 26.06
N SER A 47 3.21 23.42 25.05
CA SER A 47 4.64 23.18 25.22
C SER A 47 5.39 24.51 25.31
N GLU A 48 6.03 24.75 26.46
CA GLU A 48 6.89 25.91 26.67
C GLU A 48 8.29 25.74 26.05
N THR A 49 8.75 24.49 25.90
CA THR A 49 10.11 24.18 25.45
C THR A 49 10.17 22.92 24.59
N ILE A 50 11.08 22.94 23.60
CA ILE A 50 11.46 21.76 22.82
C ILE A 50 12.82 21.29 23.32
N SER A 51 12.86 20.08 23.88
CA SER A 51 14.10 19.47 24.37
C SER A 51 14.74 18.58 23.29
N THR A 52 16.02 18.81 23.02
CA THR A 52 16.83 18.05 22.04
C THR A 52 18.20 17.73 22.64
N VAL A 53 18.82 16.60 22.29
CA VAL A 53 20.19 16.29 22.72
C VAL A 53 21.16 17.28 22.07
N ARG A 54 21.81 18.13 22.88
CA ARG A 54 22.78 19.15 22.40
C ARG A 54 24.21 18.93 22.91
N HIS A 55 24.36 18.44 24.15
CA HIS A 55 25.68 18.26 24.78
C HIS A 55 26.27 16.88 24.52
N GLN A 56 25.47 15.82 24.67
CA GLN A 56 25.96 14.44 24.59
C GLN A 56 25.80 13.83 23.18
N LEU A 57 26.16 14.59 22.15
CA LEU A 57 25.99 14.17 20.74
C LEU A 57 26.80 12.92 20.41
N ASP A 58 28.00 12.77 20.96
CA ASP A 58 28.84 11.60 20.69
C ASP A 58 28.25 10.32 21.29
N ASN A 59 27.62 10.42 22.47
CA ASN A 59 26.88 9.31 23.05
C ASN A 59 25.65 8.97 22.20
N LEU A 60 24.90 9.96 21.71
CA LEU A 60 23.77 9.68 20.82
C LEU A 60 24.23 8.96 19.55
N LYS A 61 25.30 9.46 18.90
CA LYS A 61 25.85 8.87 17.67
C LYS A 61 26.42 7.47 17.89
N SER A 62 26.96 7.17 19.08
CA SER A 62 27.47 5.83 19.38
C SER A 62 26.36 4.80 19.62
N HIS A 63 25.14 5.23 19.97
CA HIS A 63 24.00 4.35 20.23
C HIS A 63 23.04 4.26 19.05
N VAL A 64 22.94 5.31 18.23
CA VAL A 64 22.06 5.38 17.06
C VAL A 64 22.90 5.78 15.86
N MET A 65 23.31 4.78 15.07
CA MET A 65 23.93 5.03 13.77
C MET A 65 22.83 5.16 12.71
N PRO A 66 22.72 6.31 12.02
CA PRO A 66 21.78 6.43 10.93
C PRO A 66 22.14 5.42 9.82
N PRO A 67 21.15 4.78 9.19
CA PRO A 67 21.39 3.89 8.05
C PRO A 67 21.96 4.69 6.87
N VAL A 68 22.65 3.98 5.97
CA VAL A 68 23.10 4.57 4.71
C VAL A 68 21.99 4.42 3.68
N ASP A 69 21.41 5.54 3.27
CA ASP A 69 20.35 5.55 2.27
C ASP A 69 20.92 5.30 0.86
N VAL A 70 20.38 4.30 0.17
CA VAL A 70 20.75 3.97 -1.21
C VAL A 70 19.50 3.98 -2.08
N VAL A 71 19.53 4.77 -3.14
CA VAL A 71 18.43 4.85 -4.11
C VAL A 71 18.82 4.16 -5.41
N THR A 72 18.23 2.99 -5.66
CA THR A 72 18.40 2.25 -6.92
C THR A 72 17.27 2.57 -7.88
N ARG A 73 17.62 3.13 -9.05
CA ARG A 73 16.65 3.40 -10.12
C ARG A 73 16.54 2.20 -11.06
N VAL A 74 15.33 1.70 -11.23
CA VAL A 74 15.02 0.60 -12.15
C VAL A 74 14.15 1.07 -13.31
N LYS A 75 14.28 0.40 -14.46
CA LYS A 75 13.50 0.73 -15.66
C LYS A 75 12.20 -0.04 -15.68
N ARG A 76 11.10 0.65 -15.98
CA ARG A 76 9.83 0.02 -16.34
C ARG A 76 9.91 -0.47 -17.80
N PRO A 77 9.21 -1.56 -18.16
CA PRO A 77 9.10 -1.98 -19.56
C PRO A 77 8.55 -0.83 -20.42
N ALA A 78 9.20 -0.54 -21.54
CA ALA A 78 8.73 0.52 -22.46
C ALA A 78 7.42 0.15 -23.16
N ASN A 79 7.14 -1.15 -23.30
CA ASN A 79 5.89 -1.68 -23.83
C ASN A 79 5.44 -2.81 -22.90
N ASP A 80 4.27 -2.65 -22.30
CA ASP A 80 3.62 -3.65 -21.46
C ASP A 80 2.25 -4.00 -22.07
N PRO A 81 2.15 -5.06 -22.89
CA PRO A 81 0.88 -5.44 -23.50
C PRO A 81 -0.16 -5.86 -22.47
N PHE A 82 0.24 -6.33 -21.28
CA PHE A 82 -0.71 -6.66 -20.21
C PHE A 82 -1.42 -5.38 -19.75
N LEU A 83 -0.64 -4.33 -19.48
CA LEU A 83 -1.17 -3.02 -19.11
C LEU A 83 -2.12 -2.49 -20.20
N ASP A 84 -1.65 -2.45 -21.45
CA ASP A 84 -2.43 -1.95 -22.59
C ASP A 84 -3.78 -2.66 -22.73
N TYR A 85 -3.82 -3.98 -22.58
CA TYR A 85 -5.07 -4.73 -22.71
C TYR A 85 -6.04 -4.47 -21.56
N VAL A 86 -5.54 -4.34 -20.32
CA VAL A 86 -6.37 -4.02 -19.16
C VAL A 86 -6.92 -2.60 -19.27
N GLU A 87 -6.08 -1.62 -19.60
CA GLU A 87 -6.49 -0.22 -19.75
C GLU A 87 -7.56 -0.06 -20.83
N ARG A 88 -7.44 -0.75 -21.97
CA ARG A 88 -8.47 -0.73 -23.02
C ARG A 88 -9.85 -1.17 -22.52
N VAL A 89 -9.91 -2.20 -21.67
CA VAL A 89 -11.17 -2.66 -21.09
C VAL A 89 -11.68 -1.67 -20.04
N MET A 90 -10.80 -1.09 -19.23
CA MET A 90 -11.17 -0.02 -18.29
C MET A 90 -11.77 1.18 -19.03
N TYR A 91 -11.10 1.70 -20.06
CA TYR A 91 -11.62 2.80 -20.87
C TYR A 91 -12.97 2.47 -21.52
N LYS A 92 -13.17 1.23 -21.96
CA LYS A 92 -14.46 0.79 -22.50
C LYS A 92 -15.57 0.90 -21.45
N ILE A 93 -15.35 0.35 -20.25
CA ILE A 93 -16.31 0.41 -19.14
C ILE A 93 -16.56 1.87 -18.71
N GLU A 94 -15.51 2.66 -18.57
CA GLU A 94 -15.60 4.08 -18.23
C GLU A 94 -16.43 4.86 -19.25
N ASN A 95 -16.20 4.65 -20.55
CA ASN A 95 -16.94 5.32 -21.61
C ASN A 95 -18.42 4.94 -21.63
N GLU A 96 -18.76 3.68 -21.32
CA GLU A 96 -20.14 3.25 -21.15
C GLU A 96 -20.81 3.89 -19.93
N MET A 97 -20.03 4.21 -18.88
CA MET A 97 -20.56 4.84 -17.67
C MET A 97 -20.71 6.36 -17.79
N LYS A 98 -19.82 7.04 -18.52
CA LYS A 98 -19.79 8.51 -18.66
C LYS A 98 -21.17 9.16 -18.86
N PRO A 99 -22.08 8.65 -19.72
CA PRO A 99 -23.40 9.26 -19.91
C PRO A 99 -24.29 9.25 -18.65
N HIS A 100 -24.05 8.33 -17.73
CA HIS A 100 -24.84 8.14 -16.52
C HIS A 100 -24.28 8.89 -15.30
N LEU A 101 -23.01 9.29 -15.34
CA LEU A 101 -22.34 9.96 -14.22
C LEU A 101 -22.94 11.33 -13.85
N PRO A 102 -23.36 12.21 -14.78
CA PRO A 102 -23.98 13.49 -14.41
C PRO A 102 -25.23 13.31 -13.55
N LYS A 103 -26.08 12.34 -13.90
CA LYS A 103 -27.29 12.02 -13.13
C LYS A 103 -26.95 11.51 -11.73
N LEU A 104 -25.92 10.66 -11.62
CA LEU A 104 -25.42 10.19 -10.32
C LEU A 104 -24.86 11.36 -9.49
N ALA A 105 -24.14 12.29 -10.12
CA ALA A 105 -23.56 13.45 -9.47
C ALA A 105 -24.62 14.36 -8.87
N GLU A 106 -25.70 14.62 -9.60
CA GLU A 106 -26.85 15.39 -9.10
C GLU A 106 -27.52 14.70 -7.91
N MET A 107 -27.76 13.39 -8.01
CA MET A 107 -28.40 12.61 -6.96
C MET A 107 -27.57 12.55 -5.66
N CYS A 108 -26.25 12.48 -5.79
CA CYS A 108 -25.32 12.31 -4.67
C CYS A 108 -24.57 13.60 -4.28
N LYS A 109 -24.90 14.74 -4.91
CA LYS A 109 -24.24 16.05 -4.69
C LYS A 109 -22.72 16.00 -4.86
N LEU A 110 -22.25 15.27 -5.88
CA LEU A 110 -20.82 15.14 -6.19
C LEU A 110 -20.34 16.32 -7.03
N LYS A 111 -19.08 16.72 -6.83
CA LYS A 111 -18.40 17.72 -7.66
C LYS A 111 -17.98 17.13 -9.00
N LYS A 112 -17.68 17.99 -9.97
CA LYS A 112 -17.26 17.59 -11.32
C LYS A 112 -15.99 16.75 -11.28
N GLU A 113 -15.05 17.08 -10.40
CA GLU A 113 -13.76 16.38 -10.27
C GLU A 113 -13.92 14.97 -9.69
N GLU A 114 -15.03 14.69 -8.99
CA GLU A 114 -15.33 13.40 -8.35
C GLU A 114 -16.01 12.41 -9.29
N ILE A 115 -16.38 12.87 -10.49
CA ILE A 115 -17.03 12.06 -11.53
C ILE A 115 -16.22 11.96 -12.81
N GLU A 116 -15.05 12.59 -12.86
CA GLU A 116 -14.14 12.53 -14.00
C GLU A 116 -13.07 11.47 -13.78
N PHE A 117 -13.07 10.42 -14.61
CA PHE A 117 -12.04 9.39 -14.57
C PHE A 117 -10.68 10.00 -14.95
N PRO A 118 -9.69 10.00 -14.06
CA PRO A 118 -8.34 10.47 -14.37
C PRO A 118 -7.58 9.42 -15.20
N LEU A 119 -6.40 9.78 -15.68
CA LEU A 119 -5.48 8.83 -16.30
C LEU A 119 -5.13 7.70 -15.33
N HIS A 120 -5.07 6.45 -15.82
CA HIS A 120 -4.75 5.27 -15.01
C HIS A 120 -3.35 5.33 -14.38
N SER A 121 -2.44 6.12 -14.96
CA SER A 121 -1.11 6.40 -14.40
C SER A 121 -1.15 7.23 -13.11
N ASN A 122 -2.23 7.97 -12.84
CA ASN A 122 -2.43 8.68 -11.59
C ASN A 122 -3.16 7.78 -10.58
N ASN A 123 -2.42 6.81 -10.05
CA ASN A 123 -2.93 5.74 -9.19
C ASN A 123 -3.80 6.26 -8.02
N SER A 124 -3.30 7.26 -7.30
CA SER A 124 -3.99 7.81 -6.12
C SER A 124 -5.33 8.44 -6.50
N ARG A 125 -5.34 9.33 -7.50
CA ARG A 125 -6.56 10.02 -7.93
C ARG A 125 -7.57 9.04 -8.52
N TYR A 126 -7.12 8.07 -9.32
CA TYR A 126 -8.00 7.07 -9.92
C TYR A 126 -8.70 6.23 -8.84
N GLN A 127 -7.94 5.73 -7.86
CA GLN A 127 -8.51 4.96 -6.76
C GLN A 127 -9.52 5.77 -5.94
N THR A 128 -9.23 7.05 -5.67
CA THR A 128 -10.14 7.94 -4.95
C THR A 128 -11.44 8.16 -5.71
N VAL A 129 -11.39 8.51 -7.00
CA VAL A 129 -12.58 8.77 -7.82
C VAL A 129 -13.46 7.51 -7.91
N VAL A 130 -12.89 6.36 -8.28
CA VAL A 130 -13.67 5.11 -8.38
C VAL A 130 -14.21 4.68 -7.01
N GLY A 131 -13.45 4.89 -5.94
CA GLY A 131 -13.89 4.62 -4.56
C GLY A 131 -15.07 5.50 -4.12
N THR A 132 -15.02 6.80 -4.43
CA THR A 132 -16.12 7.74 -4.17
C THR A 132 -17.35 7.34 -4.97
N LEU A 133 -17.19 7.09 -6.27
CA LEU A 133 -18.29 6.67 -7.14
C LEU A 133 -18.93 5.36 -6.67
N LYS A 134 -18.13 4.37 -6.24
CA LYS A 134 -18.64 3.12 -5.66
C LYS A 134 -19.49 3.37 -4.40
N LYS A 135 -19.02 4.23 -3.49
CA LYS A 135 -19.76 4.57 -2.26
C LYS A 135 -21.09 5.27 -2.58
N SER A 136 -21.11 6.11 -3.61
CA SER A 136 -22.29 6.85 -4.05
C SER A 136 -23.28 5.99 -4.84
N ALA A 137 -22.78 5.03 -5.61
CA ALA A 137 -23.56 4.22 -6.54
C ALA A 137 -24.21 2.97 -5.92
N GLN A 138 -24.34 2.88 -4.59
CA GLN A 138 -24.68 1.70 -3.76
C GLN A 138 -25.83 0.78 -4.22
N ARG A 139 -26.57 1.09 -5.30
CA ARG A 139 -27.62 0.24 -5.88
C ARG A 139 -27.72 0.22 -7.42
N VAL A 140 -27.08 1.13 -8.17
CA VAL A 140 -27.36 1.28 -9.64
C VAL A 140 -26.15 0.96 -10.51
N GLN A 141 -24.90 1.11 -10.04
CA GLN A 141 -23.66 0.89 -10.83
C GLN A 141 -22.49 0.33 -9.99
N ASP A 142 -22.78 -0.36 -8.89
CA ASP A 142 -21.75 -0.90 -7.99
C ASP A 142 -20.87 -1.96 -8.69
N SER A 143 -21.45 -2.73 -9.61
CA SER A 143 -20.72 -3.76 -10.36
C SER A 143 -19.64 -3.18 -11.26
N GLU A 144 -19.94 -2.19 -12.10
CA GLU A 144 -18.94 -1.57 -12.97
C GLU A 144 -17.78 -0.96 -12.18
N MET A 145 -18.07 -0.25 -11.09
CA MET A 145 -17.05 0.34 -10.22
C MET A 145 -16.19 -0.74 -9.57
N ARG A 146 -16.77 -1.86 -9.13
CA ARG A 146 -16.01 -2.99 -8.59
C ARG A 146 -15.10 -3.62 -9.64
N PHE A 147 -15.59 -3.82 -10.87
CA PHE A 147 -14.76 -4.34 -11.96
C PHE A 147 -13.61 -3.40 -12.29
N LEU A 148 -13.86 -2.08 -12.39
CA LEU A 148 -12.80 -1.07 -12.57
C LEU A 148 -11.75 -1.13 -11.46
N LEU A 149 -12.16 -1.28 -10.19
CA LEU A 149 -11.22 -1.46 -9.08
C LEU A 149 -10.41 -2.74 -9.21
N HIS A 150 -11.00 -3.86 -9.62
CA HIS A 150 -10.27 -5.11 -9.84
C HIS A 150 -9.24 -4.97 -10.98
N TYR A 151 -9.62 -4.35 -12.10
CA TYR A 151 -8.68 -4.07 -13.18
C TYR A 151 -7.56 -3.13 -12.74
N PHE A 152 -7.88 -2.05 -12.03
CA PHE A 152 -6.89 -1.13 -11.50
C PHE A 152 -5.93 -1.81 -10.50
N HIS A 153 -6.44 -2.63 -9.58
CA HIS A 153 -5.58 -3.42 -8.69
C HIS A 153 -4.67 -4.39 -9.47
N SER A 154 -5.15 -4.96 -10.58
CA SER A 154 -4.32 -5.81 -11.43
C SER A 154 -3.18 -5.03 -12.10
N ILE A 155 -3.40 -3.75 -12.44
CA ILE A 155 -2.34 -2.85 -12.93
C ILE A 155 -1.29 -2.65 -11.83
N LEU A 156 -1.70 -2.34 -10.59
CA LEU A 156 -0.77 -2.16 -9.47
C LEU A 156 0.04 -3.42 -9.16
N ILE A 157 -0.60 -4.60 -9.20
CA ILE A 157 0.10 -5.88 -9.05
C ILE A 157 1.07 -6.07 -10.21
N ASN A 158 0.60 -5.89 -11.44
CA ASN A 158 1.44 -6.03 -12.62
C ASN A 158 2.58 -5.03 -12.62
N ASP A 159 2.49 -3.87 -11.97
CA ASP A 159 3.59 -2.92 -11.96
C ASP A 159 4.82 -3.46 -11.22
N LEU A 160 4.59 -4.14 -10.10
CA LEU A 160 5.63 -4.62 -9.19
C LEU A 160 5.98 -6.11 -9.38
N LEU A 161 4.99 -6.92 -9.73
CA LEU A 161 5.07 -8.38 -9.74
C LEU A 161 4.96 -8.96 -11.16
N PRO A 162 5.32 -10.24 -11.35
CA PRO A 162 5.14 -10.91 -12.64
C PRO A 162 3.68 -10.83 -13.11
N SER A 163 3.42 -10.65 -14.41
CA SER A 163 2.04 -10.51 -14.91
C SER A 163 1.15 -11.72 -14.60
N SER A 164 1.75 -12.89 -14.35
CA SER A 164 1.03 -14.07 -13.83
C SER A 164 0.26 -13.78 -12.54
N PHE A 165 0.82 -13.00 -11.61
CA PHE A 165 0.15 -12.64 -10.35
C PHE A 165 -1.07 -11.76 -10.58
N ALA A 166 -0.99 -10.81 -11.50
CA ALA A 166 -2.10 -9.94 -11.88
C ALA A 166 -3.18 -10.72 -12.65
N PHE A 167 -2.78 -11.60 -13.57
CA PHE A 167 -3.68 -12.49 -14.28
C PHE A 167 -4.46 -13.41 -13.32
N HIS A 168 -3.76 -14.10 -12.41
CA HIS A 168 -4.40 -14.97 -11.43
C HIS A 168 -5.33 -14.21 -10.48
N TYR A 169 -4.93 -12.99 -10.07
CA TYR A 169 -5.81 -12.12 -9.27
C TYR A 169 -7.12 -11.81 -10.00
N LEU A 170 -7.05 -11.40 -11.27
CA LEU A 170 -8.26 -11.17 -12.06
C LEU A 170 -9.06 -12.45 -12.23
N GLN A 171 -8.41 -13.57 -12.56
CA GLN A 171 -9.09 -14.85 -12.75
C GLN A 171 -9.87 -15.30 -11.50
N GLU A 172 -9.28 -15.16 -10.32
CA GLU A 172 -9.94 -15.43 -9.03
C GLU A 172 -11.17 -14.53 -8.87
N LYS A 173 -11.01 -13.20 -8.98
CA LYS A 173 -12.11 -12.26 -8.77
C LYS A 173 -13.23 -12.42 -9.79
N MET A 174 -12.92 -12.65 -11.05
CA MET A 174 -13.93 -12.90 -12.08
C MET A 174 -14.65 -14.24 -11.88
N SER A 175 -13.99 -15.24 -11.29
CA SER A 175 -14.61 -16.51 -10.94
C SER A 175 -15.63 -16.33 -9.80
N ASP A 176 -15.32 -15.50 -8.80
CA ASP A 176 -16.26 -15.14 -7.72
C ASP A 176 -17.54 -14.52 -8.30
N TYR A 177 -17.43 -13.60 -9.27
CA TYR A 177 -18.61 -13.03 -9.92
C TYR A 177 -19.38 -14.08 -10.74
N LYS A 178 -18.68 -15.00 -11.43
CA LYS A 178 -19.33 -16.04 -12.22
C LYS A 178 -20.14 -17.01 -11.36
N GLN A 179 -19.64 -17.37 -10.17
CA GLN A 179 -20.36 -18.25 -9.24
C GLN A 179 -21.59 -17.57 -8.62
N ASN A 180 -21.50 -16.26 -8.41
CA ASN A 180 -22.58 -15.48 -7.80
C ASN A 180 -23.60 -14.90 -8.80
N SER A 181 -23.31 -14.95 -10.11
CA SER A 181 -24.18 -14.39 -11.17
C SER A 181 -24.95 -15.51 -11.88
N GLY A 182 -26.11 -15.89 -11.34
CA GLY A 182 -26.96 -16.95 -11.86
C GLY A 182 -28.45 -16.61 -11.97
N GLY A 183 -28.84 -15.40 -11.56
CA GLY A 183 -30.22 -14.93 -11.60
C GLY A 183 -30.58 -14.10 -12.85
N SER A 184 -31.79 -13.57 -12.87
CA SER A 184 -32.30 -12.65 -13.90
C SER A 184 -32.39 -11.20 -13.41
N SER A 185 -31.69 -10.86 -12.32
CA SER A 185 -31.73 -9.50 -11.78
C SER A 185 -30.98 -8.52 -12.67
N HIS A 186 -31.26 -7.22 -12.55
CA HIS A 186 -30.56 -6.19 -13.33
C HIS A 186 -29.03 -6.22 -13.09
N ILE A 187 -28.61 -6.53 -11.86
CA ILE A 187 -27.18 -6.64 -11.52
C ILE A 187 -26.52 -7.87 -12.14
N ASP A 188 -27.27 -8.98 -12.30
CA ASP A 188 -26.77 -10.18 -12.99
C ASP A 188 -26.50 -9.90 -14.47
N VAL A 189 -27.39 -9.14 -15.13
CA VAL A 189 -27.22 -8.75 -16.55
C VAL A 189 -25.96 -7.88 -16.71
N ILE A 190 -25.75 -6.92 -15.81
CA ILE A 190 -24.54 -6.09 -15.80
C ILE A 190 -23.30 -6.97 -15.58
N ASN A 191 -23.32 -7.86 -14.59
CA ASN A 191 -22.20 -8.75 -14.29
C ASN A 191 -21.88 -9.66 -15.48
N GLN A 192 -22.88 -10.24 -16.14
CA GLN A 192 -22.70 -11.08 -17.32
C GLN A 192 -22.05 -10.32 -18.47
N ARG A 193 -22.48 -9.08 -18.74
CA ARG A 193 -21.83 -8.20 -19.73
C ARG A 193 -20.36 -7.95 -19.39
N LEU A 194 -20.07 -7.56 -18.14
CA LEU A 194 -18.70 -7.27 -17.70
C LEU A 194 -17.80 -8.52 -17.71
N LEU A 195 -18.35 -9.68 -17.36
CA LEU A 195 -17.68 -10.97 -17.50
C LEU A 195 -17.39 -11.31 -18.96
N GLY A 196 -18.27 -10.93 -19.90
CA GLY A 196 -18.01 -11.03 -21.33
C GLY A 196 -16.77 -10.27 -21.76
N TYR A 197 -16.59 -9.02 -21.27
CA TYR A 197 -15.38 -8.24 -21.56
C TYR A 197 -14.12 -8.91 -21.02
N TYR A 198 -14.20 -9.52 -19.83
CA TYR A 198 -13.10 -10.29 -19.27
C TYR A 198 -12.79 -11.55 -20.09
N GLN A 199 -13.80 -12.28 -20.57
CA GLN A 199 -13.61 -13.50 -21.36
C GLN A 199 -12.84 -13.22 -22.67
N ASP A 200 -13.16 -12.13 -23.35
CA ASP A 200 -12.45 -11.69 -24.56
C ASP A 200 -11.00 -11.28 -24.26
N LEU A 201 -10.80 -10.66 -23.09
CA LEU A 201 -9.50 -10.22 -22.59
C LEU A 201 -8.62 -11.39 -22.11
N GLN A 202 -9.21 -12.42 -21.51
CA GLN A 202 -8.52 -13.48 -20.79
C GLN A 202 -7.47 -14.20 -21.64
N LYS A 203 -7.80 -14.51 -22.90
CA LYS A 203 -6.87 -15.15 -23.84
C LYS A 203 -5.64 -14.28 -24.09
N LYS A 204 -5.83 -12.97 -24.28
CA LYS A 204 -4.75 -12.01 -24.52
C LYS A 204 -3.84 -11.86 -23.29
N LEU A 205 -4.44 -11.81 -22.09
CA LEU A 205 -3.67 -11.77 -20.85
C LEU A 205 -2.87 -13.06 -20.63
N TYR A 206 -3.45 -14.21 -20.96
CA TYR A 206 -2.75 -15.50 -20.86
C TYR A 206 -1.51 -15.57 -21.76
N GLU A 207 -1.57 -15.02 -22.98
CA GLU A 207 -0.37 -14.91 -23.83
C GLU A 207 0.68 -13.96 -23.22
N CYS A 208 0.27 -12.90 -22.53
CA CYS A 208 1.21 -12.02 -21.80
C CYS A 208 1.91 -12.75 -20.66
N VAL A 209 1.27 -13.73 -20.01
CA VAL A 209 1.88 -14.54 -18.95
C VAL A 209 3.06 -15.37 -19.48
N LYS A 210 3.02 -15.78 -20.75
CA LYS A 210 4.12 -16.52 -21.40
C LYS A 210 5.31 -15.62 -21.75
N ASN A 211 5.15 -14.30 -21.75
CA ASN A 211 6.22 -13.38 -22.06
C ASN A 211 7.19 -13.24 -20.88
N GLU A 212 8.41 -13.74 -21.05
CA GLU A 212 9.45 -13.75 -20.02
C GLU A 212 9.79 -12.36 -19.49
N LYS A 213 9.81 -11.31 -20.33
CA LYS A 213 10.12 -9.93 -19.89
C LYS A 213 9.09 -9.40 -18.90
N LEU A 214 7.84 -9.83 -19.03
CA LEU A 214 6.76 -9.45 -18.13
C LEU A 214 6.74 -10.27 -16.84
N GLN A 215 7.42 -11.43 -16.84
CA GLN A 215 7.64 -12.22 -15.64
C GLN A 215 8.88 -11.75 -14.85
N ASN A 216 9.96 -11.41 -15.54
CA ASN A 216 11.26 -11.07 -14.96
C ASN A 216 11.51 -9.56 -14.96
N LYS A 217 10.75 -8.83 -14.13
CA LYS A 217 10.84 -7.37 -14.02
C LYS A 217 12.13 -6.89 -13.36
N GLU A 218 12.67 -5.77 -13.83
CA GLU A 218 13.91 -5.18 -13.31
C GLU A 218 13.83 -4.84 -11.81
N ILE A 219 12.68 -4.38 -11.32
CA ILE A 219 12.48 -4.10 -9.89
C ILE A 219 12.64 -5.33 -9.00
N LEU A 220 12.18 -6.50 -9.49
CA LEU A 220 12.33 -7.76 -8.76
C LEU A 220 13.77 -8.28 -8.83
N LYS A 221 14.44 -8.11 -9.98
CA LYS A 221 15.86 -8.48 -10.12
C LYS A 221 16.73 -7.69 -9.14
N GLU A 222 16.53 -6.38 -9.04
CA GLU A 222 17.27 -5.56 -8.08
C GLU A 222 16.92 -5.93 -6.64
N LEU A 223 15.64 -6.15 -6.32
CA LEU A 223 15.23 -6.62 -4.99
C LEU A 223 15.92 -7.94 -4.62
N HIS A 224 15.92 -8.92 -5.53
CA HIS A 224 16.59 -10.20 -5.32
C HIS A 224 18.10 -10.03 -5.13
N LEU A 225 18.73 -9.12 -5.88
CA LEU A 225 20.15 -8.83 -5.73
C LEU A 225 20.50 -8.21 -4.38
N ILE A 226 19.68 -7.27 -3.91
CA ILE A 226 19.84 -6.63 -2.59
C ILE A 226 19.73 -7.68 -1.48
N LEU A 227 18.67 -8.49 -1.53
CA LEU A 227 18.46 -9.57 -0.56
C LEU A 227 19.59 -10.59 -0.62
N LYS A 228 20.03 -10.99 -1.81
CA LYS A 228 21.15 -11.91 -1.99
C LYS A 228 22.39 -11.43 -1.26
N LYS A 229 22.82 -10.19 -1.55
CA LYS A 229 24.03 -9.60 -0.97
C LYS A 229 23.94 -9.51 0.55
N GLN A 230 22.78 -9.09 1.07
CA GLN A 230 22.58 -8.96 2.51
C GLN A 230 22.70 -10.31 3.23
N PHE A 231 22.03 -11.33 2.71
CA PHE A 231 22.00 -12.64 3.35
C PHE A 231 23.25 -13.49 3.09
N GLU A 232 24.01 -13.20 2.04
CA GLU A 232 25.38 -13.73 1.86
C GLU A 232 26.36 -13.10 2.85
N SER A 233 26.20 -11.81 3.18
CA SER A 233 27.02 -11.12 4.17
C SER A 233 26.69 -11.53 5.61
N ASP A 234 25.40 -11.63 5.94
CA ASP A 234 24.92 -12.09 7.24
C ASP A 234 23.65 -12.95 7.08
N PRO A 235 23.76 -14.28 7.23
CA PRO A 235 22.63 -15.20 7.14
C PRO A 235 21.53 -14.98 8.19
N ASN A 236 21.81 -14.26 9.28
CA ASN A 236 20.86 -13.95 10.34
C ASN A 236 20.16 -12.60 10.15
N SER A 237 20.47 -11.88 9.07
CA SER A 237 19.85 -10.61 8.71
C SER A 237 18.32 -10.65 8.75
N ARG A 238 17.75 -9.48 8.95
CA ARG A 238 16.32 -9.22 9.05
C ARG A 238 15.96 -8.04 8.18
N CYS A 239 15.08 -8.30 7.22
CA CYS A 239 14.71 -7.32 6.21
C CYS A 239 13.23 -6.95 6.30
N LEU A 240 12.95 -5.65 6.22
CA LEU A 240 11.61 -5.11 6.03
C LEU A 240 11.46 -4.57 4.61
N ILE A 241 10.41 -5.00 3.92
CA ILE A 241 10.10 -4.51 2.58
C ILE A 241 8.79 -3.75 2.64
N PHE A 242 8.86 -2.43 2.55
CA PHE A 242 7.67 -1.57 2.52
C PHE A 242 7.04 -1.54 1.13
N VAL A 243 5.73 -1.76 1.07
CA VAL A 243 4.93 -1.66 -0.16
C VAL A 243 3.65 -0.86 0.09
N ALA A 244 3.15 -0.20 -0.96
CA ALA A 244 2.03 0.72 -0.84
C ALA A 244 0.68 0.06 -0.53
N THR A 245 0.48 -1.21 -0.93
CA THR A 245 -0.83 -1.88 -0.79
C THR A 245 -0.73 -3.23 -0.11
N ARG A 246 -1.81 -3.61 0.60
CA ARG A 246 -1.92 -4.90 1.29
C ARG A 246 -1.84 -6.09 0.33
N ASN A 247 -2.47 -5.94 -0.84
CA ASN A 247 -2.47 -6.97 -1.88
C ASN A 247 -1.07 -7.18 -2.45
N CYS A 248 -0.31 -6.11 -2.66
CA CYS A 248 1.10 -6.20 -3.03
C CYS A 248 1.93 -6.87 -1.92
N ALA A 249 1.65 -6.59 -0.64
CA ALA A 249 2.41 -7.18 0.47
C ALA A 249 2.29 -8.71 0.50
N SER A 250 1.05 -9.22 0.48
CA SER A 250 0.79 -10.65 0.44
C SER A 250 1.34 -11.30 -0.82
N LYS A 251 1.12 -10.72 -2.01
CA LYS A 251 1.57 -11.31 -3.28
C LYS A 251 3.08 -11.28 -3.46
N LEU A 252 3.77 -10.25 -2.95
CA LEU A 252 5.22 -10.19 -2.97
C LEU A 252 5.83 -11.24 -2.02
N ALA A 253 5.25 -11.42 -0.82
CA ALA A 253 5.68 -12.50 0.06
C ALA A 253 5.50 -13.88 -0.61
N ASP A 254 4.39 -14.10 -1.32
CA ASP A 254 4.16 -15.34 -2.08
C ASP A 254 5.13 -15.51 -3.27
N HIS A 255 5.54 -14.41 -3.90
CA HIS A 255 6.56 -14.42 -4.93
C HIS A 255 7.92 -14.84 -4.36
N LEU A 256 8.37 -14.18 -3.29
CA LEU A 256 9.66 -14.44 -2.65
C LEU A 256 9.78 -15.90 -2.17
N LYS A 257 8.70 -16.49 -1.63
CA LYS A 257 8.65 -17.92 -1.26
C LYS A 257 8.86 -18.91 -2.42
N LYS A 258 8.75 -18.45 -3.66
CA LYS A 258 8.89 -19.27 -4.87
C LYS A 258 10.18 -18.98 -5.63
N VAL A 259 10.99 -18.02 -5.20
CA VAL A 259 12.25 -17.66 -5.87
C VAL A 259 13.29 -18.74 -5.57
N PRO A 260 13.71 -19.53 -6.56
CA PRO A 260 14.63 -20.65 -6.35
C PRO A 260 16.08 -20.19 -6.19
N GLU A 261 16.40 -18.95 -6.57
CA GLU A 261 17.77 -18.43 -6.66
C GLU A 261 18.36 -18.03 -5.30
N LEU A 262 17.54 -18.00 -4.25
CA LEU A 262 17.90 -17.48 -2.94
C LEU A 262 17.72 -18.57 -1.87
N PRO A 263 18.82 -19.12 -1.30
CA PRO A 263 18.75 -20.19 -0.31
C PRO A 263 17.92 -19.86 0.92
N ILE A 264 17.85 -18.58 1.29
CA ILE A 264 16.99 -18.09 2.37
C ILE A 264 15.51 -18.38 2.15
N PHE A 265 15.05 -18.57 0.91
CA PHE A 265 13.65 -18.82 0.59
C PHE A 265 13.33 -20.31 0.44
N TYR A 266 14.31 -21.20 0.60
CA TYR A 266 14.07 -22.65 0.65
C TYR A 266 13.18 -23.02 1.83
N ASN A 267 13.36 -22.36 2.98
CA ASN A 267 12.38 -22.39 4.05
C ASN A 267 11.35 -21.28 3.83
N LYS A 268 10.13 -21.66 3.43
CA LYS A 268 9.03 -20.72 3.16
C LYS A 268 8.60 -19.93 4.40
N GLU A 269 8.90 -20.40 5.60
CA GLU A 269 8.62 -19.69 6.85
C GLU A 269 9.49 -18.44 7.04
N ASN A 270 10.63 -18.36 6.33
CA ASN A 270 11.51 -17.19 6.40
C ASN A 270 10.90 -15.92 5.79
N VAL A 271 9.75 -16.02 5.10
CA VAL A 271 9.07 -14.89 4.47
C VAL A 271 7.66 -14.74 5.01
N GLY A 272 7.37 -13.56 5.57
CA GLY A 272 6.06 -13.16 6.05
C GLY A 272 5.54 -11.91 5.37
N TYR A 273 4.29 -11.55 5.66
CA TYR A 273 3.76 -10.22 5.39
C TYR A 273 2.96 -9.71 6.58
N MET A 274 2.94 -8.38 6.75
CA MET A 274 2.16 -7.70 7.78
C MET A 274 1.38 -6.50 7.21
N VAL A 275 0.06 -6.50 7.40
CA VAL A 275 -0.86 -5.46 6.91
C VAL A 275 -1.81 -5.01 8.01
N SER A 276 -2.37 -3.80 7.89
CA SER A 276 -3.28 -3.19 8.88
C SER A 276 -4.48 -4.08 9.23
N SER A 277 -4.90 -4.02 10.49
CA SER A 277 -6.06 -4.71 11.06
C SER A 277 -7.40 -4.03 10.82
N ASN A 278 -7.43 -2.83 10.20
CA ASN A 278 -8.64 -2.00 10.07
C ASN A 278 -9.69 -2.49 9.03
N GLN A 279 -9.61 -3.73 8.53
CA GLN A 279 -10.66 -4.32 7.68
C GLN A 279 -10.91 -5.79 8.03
N SER A 280 -12.09 -6.29 7.66
CA SER A 280 -12.46 -7.69 7.85
C SER A 280 -11.46 -8.66 7.19
N LEU A 281 -11.34 -9.86 7.76
CA LEU A 281 -10.51 -10.96 7.22
C LEU A 281 -10.82 -11.25 5.74
N SER A 282 -12.10 -11.12 5.34
CA SER A 282 -12.57 -11.28 3.95
C SER A 282 -12.03 -10.25 2.95
N ALA A 283 -11.51 -9.12 3.44
CA ALA A 283 -10.87 -8.07 2.64
C ALA A 283 -9.33 -8.10 2.76
N GLY A 284 -8.76 -9.16 3.34
CA GLY A 284 -7.32 -9.34 3.48
C GLY A 284 -6.68 -8.51 4.60
N GLY A 285 -7.43 -8.20 5.67
CA GLY A 285 -6.87 -7.69 6.92
C GLY A 285 -6.26 -8.81 7.77
N GLN A 286 -5.28 -8.50 8.60
CA GLN A 286 -4.75 -9.41 9.63
C GLN A 286 -5.27 -8.99 11.00
N SER A 287 -5.58 -9.96 11.85
CA SER A 287 -5.91 -9.71 13.25
C SER A 287 -4.70 -9.17 14.02
N THR A 288 -4.95 -8.45 15.11
CA THR A 288 -3.90 -7.95 16.01
C THR A 288 -3.05 -9.11 16.56
N GLN A 289 -3.64 -10.27 16.83
CA GLN A 289 -2.92 -11.45 17.30
C GLN A 289 -1.95 -12.00 16.24
N GLU A 290 -2.37 -12.06 14.98
CA GLU A 290 -1.51 -12.48 13.87
C GLU A 290 -0.34 -11.51 13.66
N GLN A 291 -0.59 -10.20 13.74
CA GLN A 291 0.47 -9.19 13.65
C GLN A 291 1.50 -9.37 14.77
N GLN A 292 1.04 -9.51 16.03
CA GLN A 292 1.93 -9.75 17.17
C GLN A 292 2.71 -11.05 17.03
N GLN A 293 2.10 -12.11 16.51
CA GLN A 293 2.82 -13.36 16.24
C GLN A 293 3.87 -13.17 15.15
N MET A 294 3.55 -12.42 14.09
CA MET A 294 4.48 -12.13 13.00
C MET A 294 5.68 -11.32 13.47
N ILE A 295 5.47 -10.35 14.37
CA ILE A 295 6.54 -9.58 15.01
C ILE A 295 7.40 -10.51 15.87
N ARG A 296 6.81 -11.37 16.71
CA ARG A 296 7.57 -12.34 17.52
C ARG A 296 8.38 -13.30 16.67
N ASP A 297 7.79 -13.82 15.60
CA ASP A 297 8.46 -14.71 14.64
C ASP A 297 9.59 -13.99 13.90
N PHE A 298 9.39 -12.70 13.62
CA PHE A 298 10.43 -11.83 13.06
C PHE A 298 11.52 -11.52 14.07
N ASP A 299 11.25 -11.33 15.35
CA ASP A 299 12.28 -11.05 16.37
C ASP A 299 13.11 -12.30 16.68
N CYS A 300 12.49 -13.49 16.69
CA CYS A 300 13.15 -14.72 17.13
C CYS A 300 13.98 -15.45 16.05
N GLY A 301 13.79 -15.14 14.76
CA GLY A 301 14.58 -15.73 13.67
C GLY A 301 13.80 -16.54 12.67
N LYS A 302 12.54 -16.82 13.01
CA LYS A 302 11.67 -17.68 12.22
C LYS A 302 11.27 -17.01 10.91
N VAL A 303 10.90 -15.74 10.95
CA VAL A 303 10.69 -14.89 9.77
C VAL A 303 11.91 -13.99 9.62
N LYS A 304 12.53 -13.97 8.44
CA LYS A 304 13.71 -13.16 8.14
C LYS A 304 13.42 -12.00 7.20
N VAL A 305 12.44 -12.14 6.31
CA VAL A 305 11.97 -11.09 5.41
C VAL A 305 10.49 -10.85 5.66
N LEU A 306 10.13 -9.63 6.00
CA LEU A 306 8.75 -9.25 6.28
C LEU A 306 8.32 -8.14 5.31
N VAL A 307 7.32 -8.44 4.48
CA VAL A 307 6.74 -7.47 3.57
C VAL A 307 5.61 -6.72 4.26
N VAL A 308 5.72 -5.42 4.39
CA VAL A 308 4.84 -4.60 5.23
C VAL A 308 4.23 -3.44 4.46
N THR A 309 3.10 -2.93 4.97
CA THR A 309 2.57 -1.61 4.58
C THR A 309 3.00 -0.57 5.61
N SER A 310 2.65 0.70 5.42
CA SER A 310 3.00 1.81 6.32
C SER A 310 2.58 1.63 7.79
N VAL A 311 1.78 0.62 8.10
CA VAL A 311 1.42 0.19 9.46
C VAL A 311 2.64 -0.15 10.32
N ALA A 312 3.75 -0.56 9.70
CA ALA A 312 4.99 -0.86 10.39
C ALA A 312 5.93 0.35 10.52
N GLU A 313 5.58 1.52 9.98
CA GLU A 313 6.44 2.73 10.03
C GLU A 313 6.48 3.33 11.44
N GLU A 314 5.40 3.24 12.22
CA GLU A 314 5.31 3.84 13.54
C GLU A 314 4.82 2.83 14.59
N GLY A 315 5.56 2.74 15.71
CA GLY A 315 5.12 2.02 16.91
C GLY A 315 5.42 0.52 16.99
N VAL A 316 5.94 -0.10 15.92
CA VAL A 316 6.43 -1.48 15.96
C VAL A 316 7.94 -1.47 16.18
N ASN A 317 8.39 -1.89 17.36
CA ASN A 317 9.82 -2.00 17.66
C ASN A 317 10.42 -3.21 16.94
N ILE A 318 11.03 -2.99 15.78
CA ILE A 318 11.71 -4.02 14.99
C ILE A 318 13.22 -3.81 15.10
N ALA A 319 13.75 -3.84 16.32
CA ALA A 319 15.18 -3.63 16.61
C ALA A 319 16.10 -4.65 15.91
N ALA A 320 15.57 -5.82 15.55
CA ALA A 320 16.33 -6.83 14.85
C ALA A 320 16.58 -6.48 13.36
N CYS A 321 15.83 -5.52 12.78
CA CYS A 321 15.94 -5.16 11.37
C CYS A 321 17.30 -4.53 11.04
N ASN A 322 17.94 -5.01 9.98
CA ASN A 322 19.19 -4.48 9.46
C ASN A 322 19.19 -4.26 7.94
N LEU A 323 18.02 -4.39 7.28
CA LEU A 323 17.81 -4.05 5.87
C LEU A 323 16.40 -3.50 5.58
#